data_AF-A0A933I687-F1
#
_entry.id   AF-A0A933I687-F1
#
_cell.length_a   1.000
_cell.length_b   1.000
_cell.length_c   1.000
_cell.angle_alpha   90.00
_cell.angle_beta   90.00
_cell.angle_gamma   90.00
#
_symmetry.space_group_name_H-M   'P 1'
#
loop_
_entity.id
_entity.type
_entity.pdbx_description
1 polymer ?
#
loop_
_entity_poly.entity_id
_entity_poly.type
_entity_poly.pdbx_seq_one_letter_code
_entity_poly.pdbx_strand_id
1 'polypeptide(L)' 'MKTNHSEPIKGVLNKLTLADLSIKGKRLFIRADFNVPLDEDLNITDDRRIRSTIPTINYAIDEGAKLIL' A
#
# COMPACT_ATOMS: atom_id res chain seq x y z
N MET A 1 26.10 13.80 -21.05
CA MET A 1 24.73 13.26 -20.99
C MET A 1 24.61 12.50 -19.67
N LYS A 2 24.16 13.14 -18.59
CA LYS A 2 24.03 12.48 -17.27
C LYS A 2 22.70 11.74 -17.24
N THR A 3 22.75 10.43 -17.24
CA THR A 3 21.60 9.55 -17.08
C THR A 3 21.01 9.77 -15.68
N ASN A 4 19.82 10.35 -15.60
CA ASN A 4 19.03 10.47 -14.37
C ASN A 4 18.62 9.07 -13.90
N HIS A 5 19.51 8.37 -13.21
CA HIS A 5 19.12 7.22 -12.40
C HIS A 5 18.50 7.79 -11.13
N SER A 6 17.17 7.71 -11.01
CA SER A 6 16.50 7.95 -9.74
C SER A 6 16.98 6.89 -8.76
N GLU A 7 17.77 7.30 -7.77
CA GLU A 7 18.08 6.49 -6.59
C GLU A 7 16.77 5.89 -6.05
N PRO A 8 16.71 4.58 -5.76
CA PRO A 8 15.51 3.99 -5.18
C PRO A 8 15.19 4.72 -3.86
N ILE A 9 13.93 5.11 -3.69
CA ILE A 9 13.42 5.91 -2.55
C ILE A 9 13.93 5.39 -1.18
N LYS A 10 14.16 4.08 -1.08
CA LYS A 10 14.75 3.41 0.08
C LYS A 10 16.07 4.04 0.56
N GLY A 11 16.96 4.42 -0.36
CA GLY A 11 18.25 5.06 -0.04
C GLY A 11 18.11 6.47 0.52
N VAL A 12 17.01 7.17 0.21
CA VAL A 12 16.80 8.57 0.60
C VAL A 12 16.12 8.70 1.97
N LEU A 13 15.18 7.82 2.29
CA LEU A 13 14.33 7.96 3.50
C LEU A 13 14.74 7.09 4.69
N ASN A 14 15.67 6.13 4.48
CA ASN A 14 16.10 5.14 5.48
C ASN A 14 14.94 4.56 6.30
N LYS A 15 13.94 4.00 5.60
CA LYS A 15 12.75 3.36 6.20
C LYS A 15 12.70 1.89 5.83
N LEU A 16 12.22 1.08 6.77
CA LEU A 16 11.79 -0.27 6.50
C LEU A 16 10.51 -0.25 5.65
N THR A 17 10.48 -1.10 4.64
CA THR A 17 9.33 -1.29 3.77
C THR A 17 8.75 -2.69 3.95
N LEU A 18 7.56 -2.93 3.41
CA LEU A 18 6.91 -4.24 3.51
C LEU A 18 7.75 -5.35 2.85
N ALA A 19 8.51 -5.02 1.79
CA ALA A 19 9.41 -5.95 1.10
C ALA A 19 10.63 -6.37 1.95
N ASP A 20 10.91 -5.65 3.04
CA ASP A 20 12.03 -5.95 3.95
C ASP A 20 11.66 -6.94 5.07
N LEU A 21 10.38 -7.33 5.15
CA LEU A 21 9.82 -8.07 6.27
C LEU A 21 9.37 -9.48 5.84
N SER A 22 9.66 -10.48 6.67
CA SER A 22 9.06 -11.81 6.52
C SER A 22 7.64 -11.80 7.10
N ILE A 23 6.63 -11.86 6.24
CA ILE A 23 5.22 -11.66 6.61
C ILE A 23 4.35 -12.93 6.53
N LYS A 24 4.87 -14.02 5.95
CA LYS A 24 4.14 -15.28 5.78
C LYS A 24 3.58 -15.82 7.09
N GLY A 25 2.28 -16.13 7.10
CA GLY A 25 1.54 -16.65 8.25
C GLY A 25 1.29 -15.63 9.37
N LYS A 26 1.76 -14.39 9.25
CA LYS A 26 1.54 -13.34 10.25
C LYS A 26 0.20 -12.63 10.03
N ARG A 27 -0.30 -11.99 11.08
CA ARG A 27 -1.43 -11.05 11.02
C ARG A 27 -0.88 -9.64 10.88
N LEU A 28 -1.16 -8.99 9.76
CA LEU A 28 -0.73 -7.63 9.44
C LEU A 28 -1.88 -6.67 9.71
N PHE A 29 -1.60 -5.63 10.49
CA PHE A 29 -2.45 -4.45 10.60
C PHE A 29 -1.91 -3.39 9.63
N ILE A 30 -2.68 -3.06 8.60
CA ILE A 30 -2.29 -2.09 7.58
C ILE A 30 -3.23 -0.89 7.68
N ARG A 31 -2.68 0.27 8.04
CA ARG A 31 -3.41 1.52 7.97
C ARG A 31 -3.60 1.92 6.51
N ALA A 32 -4.84 1.91 6.04
CA ALA A 32 -5.22 2.39 4.72
C ALA A 32 -5.81 3.81 4.77
N ASP A 33 -5.70 4.54 3.66
CA ASP A 33 -6.39 5.81 3.46
C ASP A 33 -7.66 5.55 2.62
N PHE A 34 -8.79 5.39 3.31
CA PHE A 34 -10.10 5.18 2.70
C PHE A 34 -11.00 6.41 2.80
N ASN A 35 -10.43 7.60 2.99
CA ASN A 35 -11.19 8.84 3.02
C ASN A 35 -11.57 9.27 1.58
N VAL A 36 -12.62 8.67 1.03
CA VAL A 36 -13.11 8.89 -0.33
C VAL A 36 -14.32 9.83 -0.36
N PRO A 37 -14.51 10.62 -1.43
CA PRO A 37 -15.71 11.43 -1.60
C PRO A 37 -16.94 10.54 -1.86
N LEU A 38 -18.06 10.90 -1.26
CA LEU A 38 -19.35 10.25 -1.41
C LEU A 38 -20.36 11.23 -2.01
N ASP A 39 -21.33 10.73 -2.78
CA ASP A 39 -22.51 11.50 -3.16
C ASP A 39 -23.58 11.52 -2.04
N GLU A 40 -24.72 12.15 -2.30
CA GLU A 40 -25.83 12.27 -1.34
C GLU A 40 -26.42 10.91 -0.93
N ASP A 41 -26.33 9.90 -1.81
CA ASP A 41 -26.79 8.54 -1.58
C ASP A 41 -25.70 7.63 -0.97
N LEU A 42 -24.57 8.22 -0.55
CA LEU A 42 -23.41 7.55 0.03
C LEU A 42 -22.66 6.62 -0.95
N ASN A 43 -22.83 6.79 -2.26
CA ASN A 43 -22.02 6.08 -3.24
C ASN A 43 -20.65 6.73 -3.39
N ILE A 44 -19.64 5.89 -3.60
CA ILE A 44 -18.28 6.36 -3.86
C ILE A 44 -18.24 6.99 -5.25
N THR A 45 -17.91 8.28 -5.31
CA THR A 45 -17.80 9.02 -6.58
C THR A 45 -16.39 8.97 -7.17
N ASP A 46 -15.38 8.68 -6.34
CA ASP A 46 -13.99 8.50 -6.74
C ASP A 46 -13.27 7.52 -5.79
N ASP A 47 -12.87 6.38 -6.33
CA ASP A 47 -12.28 5.26 -5.61
C ASP A 47 -10.73 5.22 -5.69
N ARG A 48 -10.08 6.25 -6.24
CA ARG A 48 -8.62 6.27 -6.46
C ARG A 48 -7.81 5.92 -5.20
N ARG A 49 -8.25 6.40 -4.02
CA ARG A 49 -7.58 6.11 -2.74
C ARG A 49 -7.67 4.63 -2.35
N ILE A 50 -8.84 4.03 -2.54
CA ILE A 50 -9.05 2.59 -2.32
C ILE A 50 -8.17 1.79 -3.29
N ARG A 51 -8.23 2.09 -4.60
CA ARG A 51 -7.43 1.40 -5.62
C ARG A 51 -5.93 1.52 -5.38
N SER A 52 -5.46 2.65 -4.86
CA SER A 52 -4.04 2.84 -4.53
C SER A 52 -3.52 1.93 -3.42
N THR A 53 -4.42 1.40 -2.56
CA THR A 53 -4.05 0.49 -1.46
C THR A 53 -3.98 -0.98 -1.92
N ILE A 54 -4.67 -1.32 -3.01
CA ILE A 54 -4.79 -2.71 -3.51
C ILE A 54 -3.44 -3.41 -3.73
N PRO A 55 -2.40 -2.77 -4.32
CA PRO A 55 -1.12 -3.45 -4.53
C PRO A 55 -0.48 -3.98 -3.23
N THR A 56 -0.58 -3.21 -2.14
CA THR A 56 -0.05 -3.60 -0.83
C THR A 56 -0.85 -4.75 -0.21
N ILE A 57 -2.18 -4.72 -0.37
CA ILE A 57 -3.08 -5.79 0.08
C ILE A 57 -2.76 -7.08 -0.66
N ASN A 58 -2.69 -7.04 -2.00
CA ASN A 58 -2.39 -8.20 -2.83
C ASN A 58 -1.03 -8.80 -2.48
N TYR A 59 0.02 -7.97 -2.38
CA TYR A 59 1.35 -8.45 -1.95
C TYR A 59 1.29 -9.22 -0.63
N ALA A 60 0.60 -8.69 0.37
CA ALA A 60 0.49 -9.35 1.67
C ALA A 60 -0.30 -10.68 1.60
N ILE A 61 -1.37 -10.75 0.78
CA ILE A 61 -2.13 -11.98 0.57
C ILE A 61 -1.27 -13.03 -0.16
N ASP A 62 -0.59 -12.63 -1.24
CA ASP A 62 0.23 -13.50 -2.07
C ASP A 62 1.40 -14.10 -1.27
N GLU A 63 1.98 -13.34 -0.34
CA GLU A 63 3.00 -13.81 0.60
C GLU A 63 2.43 -14.67 1.76
N GLY A 64 1.12 -14.91 1.77
CA GLY A 64 0.44 -15.77 2.74
C GLY A 64 0.24 -15.13 4.12
N ALA A 65 0.16 -13.81 4.20
CA ALA A 65 -0.22 -13.10 5.41
C ALA A 65 -1.76 -13.03 5.58
N LYS A 66 -2.20 -12.78 6.81
CA LYS A 66 -3.60 -12.46 7.15
C LYS A 66 -3.71 -10.97 7.40
N LEU A 67 -4.73 -10.30 6.88
CA LEU A 67 -4.85 -8.85 6.90
C LEU A 67 -5.94 -8.33 7.84
N ILE A 68 -5.69 -7.14 8.39
CA ILE A 68 -6.63 -6.28 9.11
C ILE A 68 -6.38 -4.86 8.56
N LEU A 69 -7.43 -4.22 8.04
CA LEU A 69 -7.39 -2.89 7.41
C LEU A 69 -8.09 -1.86 8.30
#